data_AF-E0ID72-F1
#
_entry.id   AF-E0ID72-F1
#
_cell.length_a   1.000
_cell.length_b   1.000
_cell.length_c   1.000
_cell.angle_alpha   90.00
_cell.angle_beta   90.00
_cell.angle_gamma   90.00
#
_symmetry.space_group_name_H-M   'P 1'
#
loop_
_entity.id
_entity.type
_entity.pdbx_description
1 polymer ?
#
loop_
_entity_poly.entity_id
_entity_poly.type
_entity_poly.pdbx_seq_one_letter_code
_entity_poly.pdbx_strand_id
1 'polypeptide(L)'
;MSTLPIILSQRIDSTSNYKDVPFSLYHYPKRYRNQVNTGDTFIYYQGDRFKRENRYYFGFGVIGKIEASKDGEDYYAEILEGTQFSNKVPIYKPSGGFFESEDYQEVREKPTPAWQSSARKISNKAFNEILKAANIENETLSLYGAISNIESQADPILVLKLLNEKYRSFSPEKKDRLISTHVDRGTSVTNALKEVLGPQCQICGHIGFNKKNGGRYIEAHHLVQIALKKEDSLCSDNVILVCPNCHREIHHGEIDVEDRVNQIFIRLGTKEAIVNKNTVEYLDKYLKTHQTNHP
;
A
#
# COMPACT_ATOMS: atom_id res chain seq x y z
N MET A 1 5.64 14.26 14.02
CA MET A 1 5.79 15.36 13.05
C MET A 1 4.78 15.12 11.94
N SER A 2 3.96 16.10 11.56
CA SER A 2 3.03 15.92 10.45
C SER A 2 3.83 15.63 9.18
N THR A 3 3.57 14.50 8.55
CA THR A 3 4.07 14.16 7.21
C THR A 3 3.54 15.22 6.22
N LEU A 4 4.38 15.62 5.27
CA LEU A 4 4.01 16.60 4.24
C LEU A 4 3.94 15.88 2.89
N PRO A 5 2.93 16.18 2.05
CA PRO A 5 2.84 15.50 0.77
C PRO A 5 4.04 15.80 -0.14
N ILE A 6 4.42 14.82 -0.95
CA ILE A 6 5.56 14.92 -1.87
C ILE A 6 5.16 14.62 -3.31
N ILE A 7 5.88 15.18 -4.25
CA ILE A 7 5.88 14.73 -5.65
C ILE A 7 7.02 13.76 -5.84
N LEU A 8 6.72 12.61 -6.45
CA LEU A 8 7.69 11.65 -6.93
C LEU A 8 7.70 11.62 -8.46
N SER A 9 8.88 11.77 -9.04
CA SER A 9 9.04 11.75 -10.50
C SER A 9 9.26 10.31 -10.94
N GLN A 10 8.47 9.86 -11.90
CA GLN A 10 8.54 8.51 -12.47
C GLN A 10 8.24 8.59 -13.96
N ARG A 11 9.14 8.03 -14.78
CA ARG A 11 8.89 7.89 -16.21
C ARG A 11 7.99 6.70 -16.48
N ILE A 12 6.94 6.92 -17.27
CA ILE A 12 6.14 5.86 -17.86
C ILE A 12 6.50 5.85 -19.33
N ASP A 13 7.25 4.84 -19.77
CA ASP A 13 7.49 4.61 -21.19
C ASP A 13 6.22 4.06 -21.83
N SER A 14 5.74 4.69 -22.89
CA SER A 14 4.63 4.18 -23.70
C SER A 14 5.04 3.04 -24.66
N THR A 15 6.30 2.60 -24.64
CA THR A 15 6.87 1.65 -25.63
C THR A 15 7.86 0.61 -25.08
N SER A 16 7.98 0.39 -23.76
CA SER A 16 8.88 -0.65 -23.24
C SER A 16 8.22 -1.58 -22.22
N ASN A 17 8.37 -2.88 -22.43
CA ASN A 17 7.88 -3.98 -21.59
C ASN A 17 8.69 -4.18 -20.29
N TYR A 18 9.24 -3.10 -19.70
CA TYR A 18 10.01 -3.22 -18.46
C TYR A 18 9.10 -3.20 -17.21
N LYS A 19 9.31 -4.21 -16.37
CA LYS A 19 8.47 -4.69 -15.27
C LYS A 19 8.47 -3.80 -14.00
N ASP A 20 8.65 -2.49 -14.13
CA ASP A 20 8.32 -1.58 -13.03
C ASP A 20 6.80 -1.43 -13.03
N VAL A 21 6.11 -2.45 -12.52
CA VAL A 21 4.66 -2.39 -12.40
C VAL A 21 4.37 -1.20 -11.47
N PRO A 22 3.74 -0.13 -11.99
CA PRO A 22 3.56 1.10 -11.24
C PRO A 22 2.89 0.82 -9.90
N PHE A 23 3.19 1.65 -8.89
CA PHE A 23 2.53 1.62 -7.58
C PHE A 23 2.89 0.48 -6.62
N SER A 24 4.11 -0.07 -6.67
CA SER A 24 4.59 -0.95 -5.59
C SER A 24 5.84 -0.55 -4.87
N LEU A 25 6.81 -0.03 -5.61
CA LEU A 25 8.15 0.22 -5.12
C LEU A 25 8.69 1.41 -5.88
N TYR A 26 9.24 2.35 -5.13
CA TYR A 26 9.87 3.54 -5.68
C TYR A 26 11.34 3.55 -5.29
N HIS A 27 12.20 3.49 -6.31
CA HIS A 27 13.64 3.60 -6.16
C HIS A 27 14.06 5.07 -6.18
N TYR A 28 14.92 5.47 -5.25
CA TYR A 28 15.47 6.82 -5.24
C TYR A 28 16.88 6.89 -4.63
N PRO A 29 17.74 7.79 -5.12
CA PRO A 29 19.10 7.94 -4.61
C PRO A 29 19.12 8.59 -3.22
N LYS A 30 20.16 8.28 -2.44
CA LYS A 30 20.41 8.77 -1.06
C LYS A 30 20.22 10.26 -0.85
N ARG A 31 20.48 11.10 -1.86
CA ARG A 31 20.25 12.55 -1.80
C ARG A 31 18.80 12.95 -1.45
N TYR A 32 17.81 12.08 -1.71
CA TYR A 32 16.40 12.31 -1.37
C TYR A 32 15.97 11.66 -0.06
N ARG A 33 16.86 10.99 0.68
CA ARG A 33 16.51 10.28 1.92
C ARG A 33 15.82 11.16 2.96
N ASN A 34 16.21 12.43 3.07
CA ASN A 34 15.60 13.36 4.02
C ASN A 34 14.27 13.96 3.51
N GLN A 35 13.88 13.69 2.27
CA GLN A 35 12.67 14.21 1.64
C GLN A 35 11.56 13.16 1.54
N VAL A 36 11.91 11.87 1.59
CA VAL A 36 10.97 10.75 1.49
C VAL A 36 10.97 10.01 2.81
N ASN A 37 9.82 10.03 3.50
CA ASN A 37 9.63 9.39 4.79
C ASN A 37 8.42 8.44 4.75
N THR A 38 8.49 7.38 5.56
CA THR A 38 7.33 6.52 5.80
C THR A 38 6.16 7.34 6.34
N GLY A 39 4.98 7.09 5.78
CA GLY A 39 3.75 7.84 6.01
C GLY A 39 3.58 9.06 5.12
N ASP A 40 4.58 9.53 4.36
CA ASP A 40 4.36 10.65 3.43
C ASP A 40 3.31 10.26 2.37
N THR A 41 2.30 11.09 2.18
CA THR A 41 1.45 10.99 0.99
C THR A 41 2.22 11.47 -0.23
N PHE A 42 1.99 10.89 -1.39
CA PHE A 42 2.67 11.33 -2.60
C PHE A 42 1.76 11.41 -3.82
N ILE A 43 2.19 12.20 -4.81
CA ILE A 43 1.64 12.21 -6.17
C ILE A 43 2.78 11.88 -7.16
N TYR A 44 2.52 10.99 -8.10
CA TYR A 44 3.44 10.71 -9.19
C TYR A 44 3.34 11.75 -10.31
N TYR A 45 4.51 12.16 -10.79
CA TYR A 45 4.71 13.12 -11.87
C TYR A 45 5.54 12.51 -13.00
N GLN A 46 5.03 12.63 -14.23
CA GLN A 46 5.78 12.37 -15.45
C GLN A 46 6.24 13.70 -16.03
N GLY A 47 7.54 13.81 -16.32
CA GLY A 47 8.16 15.02 -16.83
C GLY A 47 8.88 14.80 -18.17
N ASP A 48 8.77 15.78 -19.06
CA ASP A 48 9.41 15.77 -20.37
C ASP A 48 10.05 17.13 -20.67
N ARG A 49 11.29 17.09 -21.16
CA ARG A 49 12.08 18.31 -21.45
C ARG A 49 11.53 19.08 -22.64
N PHE A 50 10.95 18.38 -23.61
CA PHE A 50 10.60 18.93 -24.92
C PHE A 50 9.09 19.07 -25.10
N LYS A 51 8.31 18.06 -24.70
CA LYS A 51 6.87 17.99 -24.94
C LYS A 51 6.09 18.41 -23.69
N ARG A 52 5.34 19.51 -23.79
CA ARG A 52 4.56 20.04 -22.66
C ARG A 52 3.40 19.12 -22.28
N GLU A 53 2.79 18.48 -23.26
CA GLU A 53 1.72 17.49 -23.12
C GLU A 53 2.15 16.24 -22.34
N ASN A 54 3.46 15.97 -22.26
CA ASN A 54 4.03 14.88 -21.48
C ASN A 54 4.39 15.29 -20.03
N ARG A 55 3.91 16.45 -19.57
CA ARG A 55 4.10 16.93 -18.19
C ARG A 55 2.79 16.84 -17.43
N TYR A 56 2.62 15.77 -16.67
CA TYR A 56 1.36 15.51 -15.98
C TYR A 56 1.55 14.67 -14.72
N TYR A 57 0.62 14.83 -13.79
CA TYR A 57 0.44 13.92 -12.67
C TYR A 57 -0.43 12.73 -13.10
N PHE A 58 -0.15 11.54 -12.57
CA PHE A 58 -0.80 10.32 -13.03
C PHE A 58 -1.17 9.33 -11.93
N GLY A 59 -0.87 9.62 -10.67
CA GLY A 59 -1.33 8.80 -9.56
C GLY A 59 -0.86 9.33 -8.23
N PHE A 60 -1.25 8.63 -7.17
CA PHE A 60 -0.98 9.02 -5.79
C PHE A 60 -0.93 7.79 -4.89
N GLY A 61 -0.42 7.95 -3.66
CA GLY A 61 -0.25 6.85 -2.72
C GLY A 61 0.24 7.31 -1.36
N VAL A 62 0.60 6.34 -0.51
CA VAL A 62 1.32 6.57 0.75
C VAL A 62 2.67 5.84 0.67
N ILE A 63 3.73 6.47 1.17
CA ILE A 63 5.03 5.85 1.33
C ILE A 63 4.98 4.91 2.52
N GLY A 64 5.18 3.61 2.27
CA GLY A 64 5.30 2.60 3.32
C GLY A 64 6.72 2.48 3.84
N LYS A 65 7.14 1.24 4.10
CA LYS A 65 8.48 0.96 4.59
C LYS A 65 9.56 1.39 3.59
N ILE A 66 10.65 1.96 4.12
CA ILE A 66 11.82 2.34 3.34
C ILE A 66 13.00 1.44 3.70
N GLU A 67 13.63 0.82 2.70
CA GLU A 67 14.83 0.00 2.87
C GLU A 67 16.01 0.59 2.07
N ALA A 68 17.21 0.54 2.63
CA ALA A 68 18.43 0.94 1.93
C ALA A 68 18.95 -0.18 1.03
N SER A 69 19.58 0.16 -0.09
CA SER A 69 20.37 -0.77 -0.89
C SER A 69 21.57 -1.30 -0.10
N LYS A 70 22.17 -2.41 -0.56
CA LYS A 70 23.32 -3.05 0.11
C LYS A 70 24.53 -2.14 0.23
N ASP A 71 24.74 -1.25 -0.73
CA ASP A 71 25.81 -0.26 -0.76
C ASP A 71 25.42 1.06 -0.04
N GLY A 72 24.16 1.24 0.33
CA GLY A 72 23.66 2.42 1.05
C GLY A 72 23.62 3.69 0.20
N GLU A 73 23.71 3.57 -1.12
CA GLU A 73 23.66 4.69 -2.07
C GLU A 73 22.25 4.95 -2.61
N ASP A 74 21.38 3.94 -2.54
CA ASP A 74 20.00 4.00 -2.98
C ASP A 74 19.03 3.54 -1.89
N TYR A 75 17.77 3.91 -2.06
CA TYR A 75 16.68 3.53 -1.18
C TYR A 75 15.49 3.05 -2.01
N TYR A 76 14.71 2.17 -1.41
CA TYR A 76 13.50 1.61 -1.97
C TYR A 76 12.36 1.88 -0.98
N ALA A 77 11.42 2.71 -1.41
CA ALA A 77 10.18 2.99 -0.70
C ALA A 77 9.08 2.06 -1.20
N GLU A 78 8.47 1.30 -0.30
CA GLU A 78 7.22 0.61 -0.57
C GLU A 78 6.11 1.62 -0.87
N ILE A 79 5.23 1.29 -1.81
CA ILE A 79 4.10 2.11 -2.20
C ILE A 79 2.82 1.44 -1.71
N LEU A 80 2.16 2.11 -0.77
CA LEU A 80 0.92 1.67 -0.16
C LEU A 80 -0.27 2.36 -0.83
N GLU A 81 -1.32 1.58 -1.12
CA GLU A 81 -2.56 2.04 -1.75
C GLU A 81 -2.32 2.89 -3.01
N GLY A 82 -1.29 2.58 -3.77
CA GLY A 82 -0.94 3.37 -4.93
C GLY A 82 -2.03 3.27 -6.00
N THR A 83 -2.59 4.42 -6.37
CA THR A 83 -3.73 4.52 -7.27
C THR A 83 -3.38 5.39 -8.45
N GLN A 84 -3.62 4.85 -9.65
CA GLN A 84 -3.50 5.59 -10.90
C GLN A 84 -4.71 6.50 -11.11
N PHE A 85 -4.48 7.73 -11.56
CA PHE A 85 -5.56 8.64 -11.97
C PHE A 85 -6.24 8.12 -13.24
N SER A 86 -7.55 8.34 -13.33
CA SER A 86 -8.34 8.01 -14.53
C SER A 86 -8.01 8.94 -15.72
N ASN A 87 -7.58 10.16 -15.42
CA ASN A 87 -7.14 11.17 -16.37
C ASN A 87 -5.71 11.66 -16.06
N LYS A 88 -4.99 12.11 -17.09
CA LYS A 88 -3.73 12.84 -16.91
C LYS A 88 -4.05 14.25 -16.41
N VAL A 89 -3.49 14.63 -15.25
CA VAL A 89 -3.66 16.00 -14.72
C VAL A 89 -2.48 16.85 -15.16
N PRO A 90 -2.66 17.90 -15.97
CA PRO A 90 -1.56 18.78 -16.38
C PRO A 90 -0.91 19.46 -15.18
N ILE A 91 0.37 19.80 -15.28
CA ILE A 91 1.04 20.60 -14.24
C ILE A 91 0.52 22.05 -14.14
N TYR A 92 -0.17 22.51 -15.18
CA TYR A 92 -0.68 23.87 -15.30
C TYR A 92 -2.14 23.94 -14.85
N LYS A 93 -2.48 24.98 -14.09
CA LYS A 93 -3.87 25.24 -13.69
C LYS A 93 -4.64 25.95 -14.82
N PRO A 94 -5.96 25.75 -14.91
CA PRO A 94 -6.81 26.53 -15.83
C PRO A 94 -6.74 28.04 -15.60
N SER A 95 -6.59 28.47 -14.33
CA SER A 95 -6.46 29.88 -13.93
C SER A 95 -5.07 30.48 -14.18
N GLY A 96 -4.11 29.69 -14.69
CA GLY A 96 -2.71 30.07 -14.84
C GLY A 96 -1.83 29.65 -13.67
N GLY A 97 -0.51 29.57 -13.93
CA GLY A 97 0.46 29.04 -12.97
C GLY A 97 0.45 27.52 -12.86
N PHE A 98 1.11 27.00 -11.82
CA PHE A 98 1.24 25.56 -11.57
C PHE A 98 0.38 25.13 -10.38
N PHE A 99 -0.12 23.89 -10.39
CA PHE A 99 -0.81 23.32 -9.21
C PHE A 99 0.08 23.35 -7.97
N GLU A 100 1.35 22.97 -8.15
CA GLU A 100 2.33 22.96 -7.06
C GLU A 100 2.64 24.34 -6.49
N SER A 101 2.24 25.44 -7.14
CA SER A 101 2.46 26.81 -6.65
C SER A 101 1.47 27.25 -5.57
N GLU A 102 0.41 26.47 -5.30
CA GLU A 102 -0.50 26.76 -4.19
C GLU A 102 0.22 26.67 -2.84
N ASP A 103 0.10 27.72 -2.04
CA ASP A 103 0.68 27.87 -0.69
C ASP A 103 2.13 27.36 -0.62
N TYR A 104 2.90 27.62 -1.67
CA TYR A 104 4.25 27.08 -1.83
C TYR A 104 5.19 27.46 -0.68
N GLN A 105 4.91 28.60 -0.03
CA GLN A 105 5.68 29.12 1.10
C GLN A 105 5.73 28.15 2.29
N GLU A 106 4.77 27.23 2.41
CA GLU A 106 4.77 26.18 3.45
C GLU A 106 5.91 25.18 3.28
N VAL A 107 6.42 25.01 2.05
CA VAL A 107 7.32 23.91 1.70
C VAL A 107 8.57 24.32 0.92
N ARG A 108 8.60 25.54 0.37
CA ARG A 108 9.74 26.07 -0.40
C ARG A 108 9.71 27.61 -0.51
N GLU A 109 10.84 28.19 -0.93
CA GLU A 109 11.02 29.64 -1.02
C GLU A 109 10.49 30.27 -2.32
N LYS A 110 10.36 29.48 -3.40
CA LYS A 110 10.01 29.98 -4.74
C LYS A 110 8.70 29.37 -5.25
N PRO A 111 7.85 30.14 -5.96
CA PRO A 111 6.59 29.63 -6.50
C PRO A 111 6.81 28.58 -7.59
N THR A 112 7.93 28.65 -8.32
CA THR A 112 8.27 27.69 -9.38
C THR A 112 8.74 26.36 -8.77
N PRO A 113 8.14 25.23 -9.15
CA PRO A 113 8.58 23.92 -8.67
C PRO A 113 9.99 23.55 -9.14
N ALA A 114 10.70 22.78 -8.31
CA ALA A 114 12.02 22.25 -8.65
C ALA A 114 11.89 21.05 -9.62
N TRP A 115 11.55 21.31 -10.88
CA TRP A 115 11.23 20.29 -11.89
C TRP A 115 12.34 19.26 -12.16
N GLN A 116 13.59 19.59 -11.85
CA GLN A 116 14.73 18.69 -11.99
C GLN A 116 14.88 17.73 -10.79
N SER A 117 14.12 17.94 -9.73
CA SER A 117 14.16 17.12 -8.51
C SER A 117 13.21 15.93 -8.63
N SER A 118 13.75 14.72 -8.46
CA SER A 118 12.95 13.49 -8.50
C SER A 118 11.95 13.41 -7.37
N ALA A 119 12.32 13.84 -6.16
CA ALA A 119 11.42 14.01 -5.04
C ALA A 119 11.36 15.50 -4.65
N ARG A 120 10.18 16.03 -4.28
CA ARG A 120 10.04 17.41 -3.77
C ARG A 120 8.76 17.57 -2.96
N LYS A 121 8.78 18.43 -1.95
CA LYS A 121 7.61 18.72 -1.11
C LYS A 121 6.59 19.61 -1.81
N ILE A 122 5.32 19.41 -1.50
CA ILE A 122 4.19 20.25 -1.90
C ILE A 122 3.31 20.55 -0.69
N SER A 123 2.58 21.66 -0.73
CA SER A 123 1.61 22.01 0.32
C SER A 123 0.43 21.02 0.30
N ASN A 124 -0.28 20.93 1.43
CA ASN A 124 -1.53 20.16 1.49
C ASN A 124 -2.59 20.69 0.52
N LYS A 125 -2.63 22.02 0.33
CA LYS A 125 -3.53 22.65 -0.63
C LYS A 125 -3.23 22.24 -2.07
N ALA A 126 -1.96 22.30 -2.48
CA ALA A 126 -1.54 21.85 -3.81
C ALA A 126 -1.86 20.37 -4.04
N PHE A 127 -1.60 19.52 -3.04
CA PHE A 127 -1.94 18.09 -3.08
C PHE A 127 -3.45 17.89 -3.32
N ASN A 128 -4.29 18.54 -2.51
CA ASN A 128 -5.75 18.43 -2.62
C ASN A 128 -6.29 18.95 -3.96
N GLU A 129 -5.74 20.05 -4.50
CA GLU A 129 -6.16 20.56 -5.81
C GLU A 129 -5.83 19.60 -6.95
N ILE A 130 -4.67 18.92 -6.91
CA ILE A 130 -4.30 17.92 -7.92
C ILE A 130 -5.24 16.73 -7.85
N LEU A 131 -5.55 16.24 -6.64
CA LEU A 131 -6.48 15.12 -6.46
C LEU A 131 -7.90 15.46 -6.91
N LYS A 132 -8.36 16.69 -6.64
CA LYS A 132 -9.63 17.19 -7.18
C LYS A 132 -9.63 17.23 -8.71
N ALA A 133 -8.54 17.68 -9.33
CA ALA A 133 -8.39 17.69 -10.79
C ALA A 133 -8.27 16.28 -11.41
N ALA A 134 -7.89 15.28 -10.60
CA ALA A 134 -7.91 13.87 -10.95
C ALA A 134 -9.28 13.18 -10.68
N ASN A 135 -10.30 13.94 -10.25
CA ASN A 135 -11.62 13.44 -9.85
C ASN A 135 -11.56 12.39 -8.72
N ILE A 136 -10.69 12.61 -7.73
CA ILE A 136 -10.64 11.78 -6.53
C ILE A 136 -11.67 12.28 -5.52
N GLU A 137 -12.48 11.35 -4.98
CA GLU A 137 -13.55 11.61 -4.02
C GLU A 137 -13.02 11.93 -2.61
N ASN A 138 -13.79 12.67 -1.81
CA ASN A 138 -13.36 13.14 -0.48
C ASN A 138 -13.16 12.00 0.52
N GLU A 139 -13.96 10.93 0.42
CA GLU A 139 -13.83 9.71 1.21
C GLU A 139 -12.46 9.07 0.99
N THR A 140 -11.95 9.16 -0.24
CA THR A 140 -10.59 8.70 -0.56
C THR A 140 -9.55 9.56 0.15
N LEU A 141 -9.71 10.89 0.21
CA LEU A 141 -8.76 11.76 0.93
C LEU A 141 -8.69 11.45 2.43
N SER A 142 -9.84 11.21 3.07
CA SER A 142 -9.91 10.87 4.50
C SER A 142 -9.15 9.58 4.81
N LEU A 143 -9.32 8.56 3.96
CA LEU A 143 -8.60 7.31 4.09
C LEU A 143 -7.09 7.49 4.01
N TYR A 144 -6.58 8.19 2.99
CA TYR A 144 -5.13 8.35 2.80
C TYR A 144 -4.51 9.19 3.91
N GLY A 145 -5.23 10.20 4.40
CA GLY A 145 -4.83 10.95 5.60
C GLY A 145 -4.73 10.04 6.83
N ALA A 146 -5.68 9.12 7.00
CA ALA A 146 -5.63 8.18 8.10
C ALA A 146 -4.51 7.13 7.94
N ILE A 147 -4.32 6.52 6.77
CA ILE A 147 -3.19 5.63 6.49
C ILE A 147 -1.86 6.36 6.73
N SER A 148 -1.71 7.58 6.21
CA SER A 148 -0.53 8.42 6.42
C SER A 148 -0.24 8.67 7.91
N ASN A 149 -1.26 9.06 8.67
CA ASN A 149 -1.13 9.29 10.11
C ASN A 149 -0.71 8.01 10.84
N ILE A 150 -1.22 6.85 10.43
CA ILE A 150 -0.95 5.59 11.09
C ILE A 150 0.43 5.03 10.73
N GLU A 151 0.83 5.09 9.46
CA GLU A 151 2.22 4.78 9.06
C GLU A 151 3.21 5.68 9.80
N SER A 152 2.80 6.90 10.17
CA SER A 152 3.59 7.81 11.01
C SER A 152 3.50 7.52 12.52
N GLN A 153 2.47 6.80 13.00
CA GLN A 153 2.14 6.48 14.40
C GLN A 153 1.38 5.13 14.48
N ALA A 154 2.13 4.04 14.59
CA ALA A 154 1.74 2.65 14.31
C ALA A 154 0.57 2.04 15.12
N ASP A 155 -0.69 2.28 14.74
CA ASP A 155 -1.84 1.44 15.13
C ASP A 155 -2.38 0.58 13.96
N PRO A 156 -1.90 -0.66 13.79
CA PRO A 156 -2.31 -1.52 12.69
C PRO A 156 -3.81 -1.88 12.70
N ILE A 157 -4.50 -1.81 13.84
CA ILE A 157 -5.94 -2.11 13.91
C ILE A 157 -6.75 -1.03 13.20
N LEU A 158 -6.39 0.23 13.41
CA LEU A 158 -7.05 1.34 12.74
C LEU A 158 -6.84 1.29 11.21
N VAL A 159 -5.64 0.90 10.75
CA VAL A 159 -5.37 0.69 9.31
C VAL A 159 -6.34 -0.33 8.73
N LEU A 160 -6.44 -1.51 9.38
CA LEU A 160 -7.27 -2.60 8.91
C LEU A 160 -8.75 -2.21 8.91
N LYS A 161 -9.21 -1.45 9.90
CA LYS A 161 -10.59 -0.96 9.95
C LYS A 161 -10.93 -0.09 8.75
N LEU A 162 -10.09 0.90 8.47
CA LEU A 162 -10.35 1.87 7.39
C LEU A 162 -10.21 1.24 5.99
N LEU A 163 -9.23 0.35 5.81
CA LEU A 163 -9.08 -0.39 4.56
C LEU A 163 -10.27 -1.32 4.30
N ASN A 164 -10.77 -2.01 5.33
CA ASN A 164 -11.94 -2.86 5.20
C ASN A 164 -13.19 -2.06 4.83
N GLU A 165 -13.40 -0.89 5.46
CA GLU A 165 -14.50 0.03 5.09
C GLU A 165 -14.42 0.46 3.61
N LYS A 166 -13.22 0.83 3.14
CA LYS A 166 -12.98 1.20 1.73
C LYS A 166 -13.24 0.04 0.78
N TYR A 167 -12.69 -1.14 1.05
CA TYR A 167 -12.84 -2.26 0.13
C TYR A 167 -14.29 -2.71 0.07
N ARG A 168 -15.04 -2.68 1.17
CA ARG A 168 -16.48 -2.98 1.16
C ARG A 168 -17.27 -2.06 0.24
N SER A 169 -16.90 -0.78 0.13
CA SER A 169 -17.60 0.17 -0.76
C SER A 169 -17.28 0.03 -2.25
N PHE A 170 -16.28 -0.77 -2.64
CA PHE A 170 -15.93 -0.97 -4.04
C PHE A 170 -16.85 -1.97 -4.77
N SER A 171 -17.15 -1.68 -6.04
CA SER A 171 -17.86 -2.63 -6.91
C SER A 171 -17.02 -3.89 -7.17
N PRO A 172 -17.66 -5.05 -7.47
CA PRO A 172 -16.96 -6.29 -7.79
C PRO A 172 -15.91 -6.13 -8.90
N GLU A 173 -16.20 -5.35 -9.95
CA GLU A 173 -15.27 -5.15 -11.08
C GLU A 173 -14.05 -4.33 -10.67
N LYS A 174 -14.24 -3.33 -9.79
CA LYS A 174 -13.15 -2.53 -9.24
C LYS A 174 -12.28 -3.37 -8.31
N LYS A 175 -12.89 -4.28 -7.53
CA LYS A 175 -12.20 -5.27 -6.69
C LYS A 175 -11.36 -6.22 -7.53
N ASP A 176 -11.90 -6.83 -8.58
CA ASP A 176 -11.16 -7.77 -9.43
C ASP A 176 -9.94 -7.13 -10.11
N ARG A 177 -10.06 -5.87 -10.56
CA ARG A 177 -8.93 -5.12 -11.11
C ARG A 177 -7.85 -4.84 -10.05
N LEU A 178 -8.26 -4.49 -8.83
CA LEU A 178 -7.34 -4.27 -7.72
C LEU A 178 -6.66 -5.58 -7.32
N ILE A 179 -7.41 -6.67 -7.15
CA ILE A 179 -6.86 -8.00 -6.88
C ILE A 179 -5.83 -8.34 -7.95
N SER A 180 -6.20 -8.31 -9.23
CA SER A 180 -5.29 -8.63 -10.35
C SER A 180 -4.01 -7.79 -10.40
N THR A 181 -4.02 -6.56 -9.90
CA THR A 181 -2.84 -5.67 -9.85
C THR A 181 -2.05 -5.80 -8.54
N HIS A 182 -2.70 -6.24 -7.46
CA HIS A 182 -2.14 -6.37 -6.11
C HIS A 182 -1.77 -7.81 -5.73
N VAL A 183 -2.03 -8.82 -6.59
CA VAL A 183 -1.81 -10.27 -6.33
C VAL A 183 -0.44 -10.58 -5.73
N ASP A 184 0.59 -9.77 -5.99
CA ASP A 184 1.98 -10.17 -5.71
C ASP A 184 2.72 -9.29 -4.70
N ARG A 185 2.05 -8.32 -4.05
CA ARG A 185 2.76 -7.22 -3.39
C ARG A 185 2.10 -6.82 -2.09
N GLY A 186 2.89 -6.80 -1.02
CA GLY A 186 2.46 -6.51 0.36
C GLY A 186 1.48 -5.34 0.43
N THR A 187 0.20 -5.66 0.52
CA THR A 187 -0.85 -4.66 0.75
C THR A 187 -0.68 -4.08 2.14
N SER A 188 -1.17 -2.86 2.36
CA SER A 188 -1.27 -2.30 3.72
C SER A 188 -1.99 -3.25 4.68
N VAL A 189 -2.98 -4.02 4.19
CA VAL A 189 -3.61 -5.11 4.94
C VAL A 189 -2.61 -6.18 5.36
N THR A 190 -1.80 -6.69 4.42
CA THR A 190 -0.80 -7.74 4.72
C THR A 190 0.23 -7.27 5.74
N ASN A 191 0.71 -6.03 5.62
CA ASN A 191 1.69 -5.47 6.53
C ASN A 191 1.10 -5.28 7.93
N ALA A 192 -0.10 -4.69 8.03
CA ALA A 192 -0.80 -4.56 9.30
C ALA A 192 -1.10 -5.92 9.95
N LEU A 193 -1.47 -6.95 9.17
CA LEU A 193 -1.64 -8.31 9.69
C LEU A 193 -0.32 -8.88 10.24
N LYS A 194 0.80 -8.68 9.55
CA LYS A 194 2.13 -9.14 10.00
C LYS A 194 2.58 -8.43 11.27
N GLU A 195 2.23 -7.16 11.44
CA GLU A 195 2.49 -6.41 12.68
C GLU A 195 1.65 -6.93 13.85
N VAL A 196 0.39 -7.28 13.61
CA VAL A 196 -0.52 -7.78 14.66
C VAL A 196 -0.22 -9.22 15.05
N LEU A 197 -0.12 -10.12 14.06
CA LEU A 197 -0.04 -11.57 14.28
C LEU A 197 1.40 -12.08 14.37
N GLY A 198 2.36 -11.26 13.92
CA GLY A 198 3.74 -11.68 13.80
C GLY A 198 3.95 -12.72 12.68
N PRO A 199 5.16 -13.29 12.58
CA PRO A 199 5.54 -14.18 11.50
C PRO A 199 5.14 -15.65 11.78
N GLN A 200 3.94 -15.90 12.29
CA GLN A 200 3.46 -17.24 12.62
C GLN A 200 2.42 -17.72 11.60
N CYS A 201 2.59 -18.94 11.09
CA CYS A 201 1.61 -19.58 10.22
C CYS A 201 0.31 -19.86 10.99
N GLN A 202 -0.81 -19.34 10.50
CA GLN A 202 -2.12 -19.53 11.13
C GLN A 202 -2.67 -20.96 10.98
N ILE A 203 -2.11 -21.76 10.05
CA ILE A 203 -2.55 -23.15 9.83
C ILE A 203 -1.75 -24.12 10.69
N CYS A 204 -0.42 -24.10 10.60
CA CYS A 204 0.44 -25.10 11.24
C CYS A 204 1.24 -24.56 12.43
N GLY A 205 1.09 -23.29 12.78
CA GLY A 205 1.81 -22.64 13.88
C GLY A 205 3.31 -22.42 13.64
N HIS A 206 3.85 -22.83 12.48
CA HIS A 206 5.26 -22.67 12.16
C HIS A 206 5.66 -21.19 12.12
N ILE A 207 6.72 -20.84 12.83
CA ILE A 207 7.26 -19.48 12.81
C ILE A 207 8.19 -19.34 11.62
N GLY A 208 8.00 -18.27 10.84
CA GLY A 208 8.78 -17.94 9.66
C GLY A 208 10.29 -17.96 9.86
N PHE A 209 11.01 -18.23 8.78
CA PHE A 209 12.48 -18.28 8.76
C PHE A 209 13.10 -16.88 8.62
N ASN A 210 14.35 -16.71 9.06
CA ASN A 210 15.01 -15.41 9.03
C ASN A 210 15.35 -14.98 7.59
N LYS A 211 15.01 -13.75 7.22
CA LYS A 211 15.40 -13.16 5.94
C LYS A 211 16.82 -12.60 6.01
N LYS A 212 17.47 -12.51 4.84
CA LYS A 212 18.81 -11.91 4.71
C LYS A 212 18.86 -10.43 5.16
N ASN A 213 17.76 -9.70 5.04
CA ASN A 213 17.63 -8.29 5.44
C ASN A 213 17.12 -8.10 6.88
N GLY A 214 17.09 -9.16 7.69
CA GLY A 214 16.48 -9.14 9.01
C GLY A 214 14.96 -9.36 8.98
N GLY A 215 14.40 -9.67 10.15
CA GLY A 215 13.00 -10.10 10.30
C GLY A 215 12.76 -11.53 9.79
N ARG A 216 11.53 -12.01 9.94
CA ARG A 216 11.11 -13.36 9.55
C ARG A 216 10.20 -13.35 8.31
N TYR A 217 10.28 -14.41 7.52
CA TYR A 217 9.53 -14.59 6.28
C TYR A 217 8.20 -15.31 6.55
N ILE A 218 7.10 -14.69 6.13
CA ILE A 218 5.75 -15.27 6.15
C ILE A 218 4.99 -14.75 4.93
N GLU A 219 4.16 -15.60 4.32
CA GLU A 219 3.37 -15.28 3.13
C GLU A 219 1.94 -14.94 3.53
N ALA A 220 1.30 -14.04 2.79
CA ALA A 220 -0.12 -13.78 2.92
C ALA A 220 -0.86 -14.51 1.81
N HIS A 221 -2.00 -15.11 2.13
CA HIS A 221 -2.82 -15.88 1.21
C HIS A 221 -4.28 -15.47 1.36
N HIS A 222 -4.97 -15.23 0.24
CA HIS A 222 -6.40 -14.94 0.25
C HIS A 222 -7.19 -16.26 0.27
N LEU A 223 -8.05 -16.46 1.26
CA LEU A 223 -8.77 -17.71 1.51
C LEU A 223 -9.81 -18.04 0.42
N VAL A 224 -10.54 -17.03 -0.03
CA VAL A 224 -11.45 -17.15 -1.16
C VAL A 224 -10.69 -16.85 -2.44
N GLN A 225 -10.32 -17.89 -3.19
CA GLN A 225 -10.05 -17.73 -4.62
C GLN A 225 -11.38 -17.45 -5.33
N ILE A 226 -11.51 -16.23 -5.89
CA ILE A 226 -12.26 -15.73 -7.08
C ILE A 226 -13.55 -16.45 -7.56
N ALA A 227 -13.74 -17.75 -7.41
CA ALA A 227 -14.87 -18.52 -7.93
C ALA A 227 -16.23 -18.26 -7.25
N LEU A 228 -16.27 -17.63 -6.05
CA LEU A 228 -17.52 -17.39 -5.31
C LEU A 228 -17.99 -15.92 -5.28
N LYS A 229 -17.30 -14.98 -5.94
CA LYS A 229 -17.74 -13.58 -6.12
C LYS A 229 -18.36 -12.91 -4.87
N LYS A 230 -17.81 -13.14 -3.67
CA LYS A 230 -18.29 -12.47 -2.45
C LYS A 230 -17.70 -11.07 -2.30
N GLU A 231 -18.46 -10.19 -1.66
CA GLU A 231 -18.22 -8.75 -1.56
C GLU A 231 -16.98 -8.34 -0.72
N ASP A 232 -16.27 -9.27 -0.06
CA ASP A 232 -15.21 -8.96 0.92
C ASP A 232 -13.79 -9.47 0.53
N SER A 233 -13.53 -9.73 -0.75
CA SER A 233 -12.29 -10.41 -1.18
C SER A 233 -10.96 -9.73 -0.82
N LEU A 234 -10.96 -8.40 -0.63
CA LEU A 234 -9.78 -7.60 -0.29
C LEU A 234 -9.66 -7.28 1.21
N CYS A 235 -10.67 -7.64 2.01
CA CYS A 235 -10.69 -7.36 3.44
C CYS A 235 -9.76 -8.29 4.22
N SER A 236 -9.33 -7.83 5.39
CA SER A 236 -8.41 -8.56 6.26
C SER A 236 -8.93 -9.94 6.67
N ASP A 237 -10.24 -10.09 6.83
CA ASP A 237 -10.92 -11.35 7.16
C ASP A 237 -10.80 -12.44 6.07
N ASN A 238 -10.50 -12.04 4.82
CA ASN A 238 -10.22 -12.96 3.72
C ASN A 238 -8.71 -13.24 3.53
N VAL A 239 -7.83 -12.66 4.33
CA VAL A 239 -6.37 -12.85 4.21
C VAL A 239 -5.84 -13.60 5.43
N ILE A 240 -5.04 -14.65 5.21
CA ILE A 240 -4.31 -15.36 6.26
C ILE A 240 -2.80 -15.32 6.05
N LEU A 241 -2.06 -15.42 7.15
CA LEU A 241 -0.60 -15.58 7.13
C LEU A 241 -0.22 -17.07 7.19
N VAL A 242 0.58 -17.51 6.23
CA VAL A 242 0.98 -18.92 6.04
C VAL A 242 2.47 -19.06 5.78
N CYS A 243 3.03 -20.21 6.19
CA CYS A 243 4.40 -20.56 5.84
C CYS A 243 4.48 -21.03 4.36
N PRO A 244 5.67 -21.01 3.73
CA PRO A 244 5.82 -21.38 2.31
C PRO A 244 5.36 -22.80 1.97
N ASN A 245 5.38 -23.71 2.95
CA ASN A 245 4.94 -25.08 2.74
C ASN A 245 3.41 -25.17 2.73
N CYS A 246 2.73 -24.58 3.74
CA CYS A 246 1.28 -24.50 3.74
C CYS A 246 0.75 -23.69 2.55
N HIS A 247 1.43 -22.61 2.15
CA HIS A 247 1.02 -21.83 0.99
C HIS A 247 1.07 -22.65 -0.30
N ARG A 248 2.16 -23.40 -0.54
CA ARG A 248 2.26 -24.30 -1.69
C ARG A 248 1.26 -25.46 -1.62
N GLU A 249 1.03 -26.03 -0.45
CA GLU A 249 -0.01 -27.07 -0.25
C GLU A 249 -1.40 -26.53 -0.58
N ILE A 250 -1.73 -25.27 -0.26
CA ILE A 250 -3.01 -24.66 -0.65
C ILE A 250 -3.15 -24.54 -2.17
N HIS A 251 -2.08 -24.16 -2.89
CA HIS A 251 -2.14 -23.98 -4.35
C HIS A 251 -2.10 -25.29 -5.15
N HIS A 252 -1.43 -26.32 -4.63
CA HIS A 252 -1.09 -27.51 -5.42
C HIS A 252 -1.51 -28.84 -4.78
N GLY A 253 -1.90 -28.83 -3.51
CA GLY A 253 -2.29 -30.03 -2.76
C GLY A 253 -3.80 -30.26 -2.76
N GLU A 254 -4.19 -31.39 -2.18
CA GLU A 254 -5.58 -31.67 -1.84
C GLU A 254 -5.99 -30.80 -0.64
N ILE A 255 -6.97 -29.93 -0.86
CA ILE A 255 -7.48 -29.00 0.13
C ILE A 255 -8.99 -29.12 0.28
N ASP A 256 -9.43 -29.09 1.53
CA ASP A 256 -10.83 -28.92 1.91
C ASP A 256 -10.95 -27.64 2.75
N VAL A 257 -11.83 -26.73 2.36
CA VAL A 257 -12.04 -25.46 3.07
C VAL A 257 -13.52 -25.29 3.37
N GLU A 258 -13.84 -25.18 4.65
CA GLU A 258 -15.19 -24.88 5.12
C GLU A 258 -15.22 -23.48 5.74
N ASP A 259 -15.94 -22.57 5.10
CA ASP A 259 -16.18 -21.21 5.59
C ASP A 259 -17.25 -21.23 6.70
N ARG A 260 -16.84 -20.87 7.92
CA ARG A 260 -17.74 -20.66 9.07
C ARG A 260 -17.81 -19.18 9.37
N VAL A 261 -18.81 -18.75 10.14
CA VAL A 261 -19.09 -17.31 10.37
C VAL A 261 -17.82 -16.54 10.77
N ASN A 262 -17.13 -16.97 11.83
CA ASN A 262 -15.93 -16.30 12.37
C ASN A 262 -14.64 -17.11 12.21
N GLN A 263 -14.72 -18.30 11.60
CA GLN A 263 -13.61 -19.26 11.53
C GLN A 263 -13.61 -19.94 10.18
N ILE A 264 -12.49 -20.54 9.83
CA ILE A 264 -12.34 -21.33 8.63
C ILE A 264 -11.70 -22.64 9.04
N PHE A 265 -12.36 -23.74 8.71
CA PHE A 265 -11.76 -25.05 8.83
C PHE A 265 -11.00 -25.35 7.54
N ILE A 266 -9.75 -25.75 7.68
CA ILE A 266 -8.86 -26.07 6.55
C ILE A 266 -8.29 -27.45 6.80
N ARG A 267 -8.46 -28.34 5.82
CA ARG A 267 -7.74 -29.62 5.74
C ARG A 267 -6.73 -29.56 4.59
N LEU A 268 -5.44 -29.67 4.91
CA LEU A 268 -4.33 -29.76 3.96
C LEU A 268 -3.75 -31.17 4.01
N GLY A 269 -4.12 -32.01 3.04
CA GLY A 269 -3.79 -33.43 3.07
C GLY A 269 -4.30 -34.10 4.35
N THR A 270 -3.38 -34.50 5.25
CA THR A 270 -3.69 -35.12 6.55
C THR A 270 -3.76 -34.15 7.72
N LYS A 271 -3.47 -32.86 7.52
CA LYS A 271 -3.49 -31.85 8.57
C LYS A 271 -4.83 -31.13 8.58
N GLU A 272 -5.39 -30.96 9.78
CA GLU A 272 -6.61 -30.18 9.98
C GLU A 272 -6.31 -28.97 10.88
N ALA A 273 -6.87 -27.82 10.55
CA ALA A 273 -6.70 -26.59 11.29
C ALA A 273 -8.01 -25.79 11.33
N ILE A 274 -8.26 -25.12 12.45
CA ILE A 274 -9.32 -24.12 12.59
C ILE A 274 -8.63 -22.76 12.72
N VAL A 275 -8.85 -21.90 11.73
CA VAL A 275 -8.27 -20.57 11.65
C VAL A 275 -9.34 -19.54 11.97
N ASN A 276 -9.11 -18.67 12.94
CA ASN A 276 -10.00 -17.51 13.16
C ASN A 276 -9.86 -16.55 11.97
N LYS A 277 -10.98 -16.03 11.47
CA LYS A 277 -10.94 -14.96 10.47
C LYS A 277 -10.31 -13.73 11.09
N ASN A 278 -9.45 -13.07 10.31
CA ASN A 278 -8.72 -11.88 10.70
C ASN A 278 -9.63 -10.62 10.66
N THR A 279 -10.78 -10.70 11.35
CA THR A 279 -11.69 -9.57 11.58
C THR A 279 -11.02 -8.53 12.47
N VAL A 280 -11.42 -7.26 12.33
CA VAL A 280 -10.86 -6.17 13.15
C VAL A 280 -11.11 -6.43 14.63
N GLU A 281 -12.30 -6.94 14.97
CA GLU A 281 -12.68 -7.28 16.34
C GLU A 281 -11.81 -8.41 16.92
N TYR A 282 -11.53 -9.45 16.13
CA TYR A 282 -10.64 -10.54 16.53
C TYR A 282 -9.21 -10.04 16.76
N LEU A 283 -8.69 -9.25 15.83
CA LEU A 283 -7.31 -8.75 15.87
C LEU A 283 -7.09 -7.76 17.01
N ASP A 284 -8.05 -6.88 17.28
CA ASP A 284 -8.01 -5.97 18.44
C ASP A 284 -7.98 -6.75 19.76
N LYS A 285 -8.80 -7.81 19.88
CA LYS A 285 -8.77 -8.71 21.04
C LYS A 285 -7.45 -9.48 21.12
N TYR A 286 -6.90 -9.93 20.00
CA TYR A 286 -5.62 -10.63 19.93
C TYR A 286 -4.48 -9.75 20.44
N LEU A 287 -4.37 -8.51 19.97
CA LEU A 287 -3.38 -7.56 20.47
C LEU A 287 -3.51 -7.33 21.98
N LYS A 288 -4.73 -7.05 22.47
CA LYS A 288 -4.96 -6.81 23.91
C LYS A 288 -4.56 -8.00 24.80
N THR A 289 -4.63 -9.21 24.26
CA THR A 289 -4.29 -10.44 25.00
C THR A 289 -2.83 -10.85 24.87
N HIS A 290 -2.12 -10.39 23.83
CA HIS A 290 -0.73 -10.81 23.54
C HIS A 290 0.30 -9.67 23.65
N GLN A 291 -0.11 -8.40 23.77
CA GLN A 291 0.77 -7.25 24.06
C GLN A 291 1.27 -7.19 25.51
N THR A 292 0.75 -8.03 26.42
CA THR A 292 1.31 -8.19 27.77
C THR A 292 2.63 -8.97 27.82
N ASN A 293 3.14 -9.45 26.67
CA ASN A 293 4.31 -10.34 26.59
C ASN A 293 5.42 -9.90 25.61
N HIS A 294 5.46 -8.63 25.17
CA HIS A 294 6.61 -8.12 24.42
C HIS A 294 7.38 -7.06 25.24
N PRO A 295 8.64 -7.35 25.63
CA PRO A 295 9.51 -6.40 26.33
C PRO A 295 9.96 -5.23 25.43
#